data_AF-A0A7Y0EGM9-F1
#
_entry.id   AF-A0A7Y0EGM9-F1
#
_cell.length_a   1.000
_cell.length_b   1.000
_cell.length_c   1.000
_cell.angle_alpha   90.00
_cell.angle_beta   90.00
_cell.angle_gamma   90.00
#
_symmetry.space_group_name_H-M   'P 1'
#
loop_
_entity.id
_entity.type
_entity.pdbx_description
1 polymer ?
#
loop_
_entity_poly.entity_id
_entity_poly.type
_entity_poly.pdbx_seq_one_letter_code
_entity_poly.pdbx_strand_id
1 'polypeptide(L)'
;MISLLKQVSKYAMIDINLIRKEEFIYMLLEDKYADYIKDLLNKASEYDVERKTFGSRKHQYKLNPIISEEEVKNFEKEHQIVLPEEYRFFLTKIGDGGAGPDYGIFPLEDIMDNEKYCMSKKAFIDVDLTDAMWDYAMGDEEVDSKMLDPKMLEELSKDNDVYDTVLRGVKLIGSKGCTYSNLCIINGIGRGQIVYMDWNVEPELRPFFTGLTFMEWYEKWLTEILNSITPGSLG
;
A
#
# COMPACT_ATOMS: atom_id res chain seq x y z
N MET A 1 -25.01 23.61 49.73
CA MET A 1 -24.18 24.71 49.22
C MET A 1 -22.93 24.09 48.63
N ILE A 2 -22.95 23.73 47.36
CA ILE A 2 -22.63 24.69 46.29
C ILE A 2 -21.35 25.43 46.67
N SER A 3 -20.24 25.00 46.08
CA SER A 3 -19.51 25.82 45.11
C SER A 3 -18.28 25.00 44.71
N LEU A 4 -18.39 24.09 43.74
CA LEU A 4 -18.07 24.40 42.33
C LEU A 4 -16.87 25.35 42.19
N LEU A 5 -15.91 24.84 41.43
CA LEU A 5 -15.09 25.62 40.51
C LEU A 5 -14.09 26.58 41.17
N LYS A 6 -12.89 26.05 41.34
CA LYS A 6 -11.71 26.50 40.58
C LYS A 6 -10.69 25.36 40.60
N GLN A 7 -10.60 24.59 39.51
CA GLN A 7 -9.53 24.78 38.50
C GLN A 7 -8.18 24.47 39.15
N VAL A 8 -7.46 23.37 38.89
CA VAL A 8 -7.06 22.68 37.66
C VAL A 8 -6.43 21.35 38.18
N SER A 9 -6.73 20.12 37.79
CA SER A 9 -6.48 19.46 36.51
C SER A 9 -7.15 18.08 36.58
N LYS A 10 -8.29 17.96 35.93
CA LYS A 10 -8.99 16.71 35.64
C LYS A 10 -8.41 16.26 34.29
N TYR A 11 -7.90 15.03 34.16
CA TYR A 11 -7.48 14.33 32.92
C TYR A 11 -6.01 14.33 32.45
N ALA A 12 -5.04 14.90 33.17
CA ALA A 12 -3.65 14.81 32.71
C ALA A 12 -2.89 13.69 33.44
N MET A 13 -2.26 12.78 32.68
CA MET A 13 -1.44 11.64 33.10
C MET A 13 -2.13 10.27 33.19
N ILE A 14 -3.05 9.98 32.26
CA ILE A 14 -2.95 8.70 31.55
C ILE A 14 -1.97 8.99 30.42
N ASP A 15 -0.82 8.33 30.42
CA ASP A 15 0.06 8.36 29.28
C ASP A 15 -0.68 7.62 28.14
N ILE A 16 -1.32 8.37 27.23
CA ILE A 16 -2.14 7.83 26.12
C ILE A 16 -1.31 6.91 25.22
N ASN A 17 0.02 7.00 25.30
CA ASN A 17 0.95 6.09 24.65
C ASN A 17 1.22 4.78 25.44
N LEU A 18 0.85 4.65 26.72
CA LEU A 18 0.92 3.37 27.45
C LEU A 18 -0.29 2.45 27.16
N ILE A 19 -1.41 3.01 26.67
CA ILE A 19 -2.49 2.24 26.03
C ILE A 19 -2.03 1.64 24.67
N ARG A 20 -0.87 2.04 24.11
CA ARG A 20 -0.40 1.64 22.75
C ARG A 20 -0.33 0.13 22.44
N LYS A 21 -0.34 -0.81 23.39
CA LYS A 21 0.32 -2.11 23.12
C LYS A 21 -0.33 -3.35 23.71
N GLU A 22 -1.16 -3.21 24.75
CA GLU A 22 -1.51 -4.38 25.57
C GLU A 22 -2.76 -5.13 25.08
N GLU A 23 -3.71 -4.47 24.42
CA GLU A 23 -4.61 -5.11 23.44
C GLU A 23 -4.03 -4.93 22.05
N PHE A 24 -2.75 -5.31 21.90
CA PHE A 24 -2.26 -6.01 20.72
C PHE A 24 -3.49 -6.66 20.08
N ILE A 25 -4.03 -6.09 19.02
CA ILE A 25 -4.33 -6.75 17.75
C ILE A 25 -4.38 -8.30 17.71
N TYR A 26 -3.65 -9.04 18.57
CA TYR A 26 -3.74 -10.44 19.01
C TYR A 26 -4.03 -11.52 17.96
N MET A 27 -3.86 -11.15 16.68
CA MET A 27 -3.46 -11.86 15.47
C MET A 27 -3.98 -10.97 14.34
N LEU A 28 -3.12 -10.12 13.75
CA LEU A 28 -3.44 -9.02 12.80
C LEU A 28 -4.31 -9.41 11.60
N LEU A 29 -4.56 -10.70 11.40
CA LEU A 29 -5.22 -11.28 10.25
C LEU A 29 -6.30 -12.27 10.69
N GLU A 30 -7.09 -11.89 11.69
CA GLU A 30 -8.31 -12.60 12.10
C GLU A 30 -9.57 -12.03 11.44
N ASP A 31 -10.63 -12.85 11.40
CA ASP A 31 -11.94 -12.46 10.84
C ASP A 31 -12.50 -11.18 11.49
N LYS A 32 -12.26 -10.96 12.78
CA LYS A 32 -12.68 -9.73 13.48
C LYS A 32 -12.04 -8.46 12.91
N TYR A 33 -10.78 -8.53 12.48
CA TYR A 33 -10.12 -7.39 11.86
C TYR A 33 -10.70 -7.12 10.47
N ALA A 34 -11.01 -8.17 9.70
CA ALA A 34 -11.69 -8.03 8.42
C ALA A 34 -13.09 -7.39 8.58
N ASP A 35 -13.84 -7.79 9.61
CA ASP A 35 -15.14 -7.20 9.93
C ASP A 35 -15.02 -5.72 10.31
N TYR A 36 -14.00 -5.36 11.11
CA TYR A 36 -13.70 -3.97 11.46
C TYR A 36 -13.37 -3.12 10.22
N ILE A 37 -12.53 -3.62 9.30
CA ILE A 37 -12.20 -2.90 8.07
C ILE A 37 -13.44 -2.72 7.18
N LYS A 38 -14.30 -3.75 7.06
CA LYS A 38 -15.56 -3.64 6.32
C LYS A 38 -16.52 -2.63 6.96
N ASP A 39 -16.56 -2.55 8.28
CA ASP A 39 -17.34 -1.54 9.02
C ASP A 39 -16.82 -0.12 8.76
N LEU A 40 -15.49 0.09 8.78
CA LEU A 40 -14.89 1.37 8.39
C LEU A 40 -15.25 1.76 6.95
N LEU A 41 -15.22 0.81 6.02
CA LEU A 41 -15.60 1.06 4.62
C LEU A 41 -17.07 1.45 4.49
N ASN A 42 -17.97 0.77 5.21
CA ASN A 42 -19.39 1.12 5.23
C ASN A 42 -19.61 2.52 5.78
N LYS A 43 -18.96 2.87 6.89
CA LYS A 43 -19.00 4.23 7.47
C LYS A 43 -18.47 5.28 6.49
N ALA A 44 -17.37 4.99 5.78
CA ALA A 44 -16.83 5.88 4.77
C ALA A 44 -17.80 6.09 3.60
N SER A 45 -18.50 5.03 3.17
CA SER A 45 -19.55 5.09 2.14
C SER A 45 -20.76 5.93 2.58
N GLU A 46 -21.19 5.79 3.83
CA GLU A 46 -22.26 6.60 4.43
C GLU A 46 -21.86 8.05 4.64
N TYR A 47 -20.56 8.32 4.86
CA TYR A 47 -20.02 9.67 4.99
C TYR A 47 -19.89 10.37 3.64
N ASP A 48 -19.37 9.68 2.62
CA ASP A 48 -19.11 10.21 1.28
C ASP A 48 -20.24 9.89 0.29
N VAL A 49 -21.49 10.16 0.68
CA VAL A 49 -22.70 9.86 -0.13
C VAL A 49 -22.63 10.51 -1.51
N GLU A 50 -22.09 11.72 -1.58
CA GLU A 50 -21.95 12.48 -2.84
C GLU A 50 -20.72 12.08 -3.68
N ARG A 51 -19.90 11.15 -3.16
CA ARG A 51 -18.68 10.64 -3.82
C ARG A 51 -17.73 11.77 -4.22
N LYS A 52 -17.36 12.57 -3.23
CA LYS A 52 -16.41 13.69 -3.32
C LYS A 52 -14.98 13.26 -3.00
N THR A 53 -14.78 12.20 -2.22
CA THR A 53 -13.45 11.63 -2.03
C THR A 53 -12.85 11.25 -3.37
N PHE A 54 -11.57 11.55 -3.57
CA PHE A 54 -10.88 11.24 -4.81
C PHE A 54 -11.02 9.76 -5.17
N GLY A 55 -11.42 9.49 -6.41
CA GLY A 55 -11.64 8.14 -6.93
C GLY A 55 -12.89 7.39 -6.44
N SER A 56 -13.62 7.90 -5.44
CA SER A 56 -14.82 7.22 -4.90
C SER A 56 -15.98 7.11 -5.88
N ARG A 57 -16.03 7.95 -6.93
CA ARG A 57 -16.97 7.78 -8.05
C ARG A 57 -16.72 6.51 -8.86
N LYS A 58 -15.48 6.03 -8.91
CA LYS A 58 -15.07 4.85 -9.68
C LYS A 58 -15.44 3.56 -8.93
N HIS A 59 -14.91 3.40 -7.71
CA HIS A 59 -15.10 2.16 -6.94
C HIS A 59 -16.40 2.17 -6.10
N GLN A 60 -16.99 3.33 -5.81
CA GLN A 60 -18.26 3.48 -5.08
C GLN A 60 -18.31 2.77 -3.72
N TYR A 61 -17.14 2.66 -3.06
CA TYR A 61 -16.96 1.88 -1.83
C TYR A 61 -17.41 0.41 -1.93
N LYS A 62 -17.44 -0.15 -3.14
CA LYS A 62 -17.76 -1.57 -3.38
C LYS A 62 -16.49 -2.41 -3.48
N LEU A 63 -16.36 -3.37 -2.58
CA LEU A 63 -15.37 -4.44 -2.68
C LEU A 63 -15.78 -5.45 -3.75
N ASN A 64 -14.79 -6.06 -4.37
CA ASN A 64 -15.00 -7.28 -5.14
C ASN A 64 -15.22 -8.48 -4.19
N PRO A 65 -15.79 -9.59 -4.68
CA PRO A 65 -15.85 -10.83 -3.90
C PRO A 65 -14.46 -11.27 -3.41
N ILE A 66 -14.39 -11.93 -2.26
CA ILE A 66 -13.17 -12.59 -1.80
C ILE A 66 -12.83 -13.77 -2.71
N ILE A 67 -11.55 -14.11 -2.79
CA ILE A 67 -11.07 -15.36 -3.39
C ILE A 67 -10.64 -16.36 -2.31
N SER A 68 -10.62 -17.64 -2.65
CA SER A 68 -10.25 -18.71 -1.74
C SER A 68 -8.74 -18.80 -1.51
N GLU A 69 -8.35 -19.43 -0.41
CA GLU A 69 -6.94 -19.79 -0.15
C GLU A 69 -6.35 -20.71 -1.24
N GLU A 70 -7.18 -21.47 -1.95
CA GLU A 70 -6.74 -22.32 -3.06
C GLU A 70 -6.40 -21.48 -4.30
N GLU A 71 -7.25 -20.50 -4.63
CA GLU A 71 -6.98 -19.54 -5.72
C GLU A 71 -5.69 -18.76 -5.45
N VAL A 72 -5.47 -18.25 -4.24
CA VAL A 72 -4.22 -17.58 -3.87
C VAL A 72 -3.01 -18.51 -4.02
N LYS A 73 -3.11 -19.76 -3.56
CA LYS A 73 -2.00 -20.73 -3.69
C LYS A 73 -1.69 -21.07 -5.15
N ASN A 74 -2.72 -21.14 -5.99
CA ASN A 74 -2.54 -21.39 -7.42
C ASN A 74 -1.83 -20.21 -8.08
N PHE A 75 -2.23 -18.98 -7.78
CA PHE A 75 -1.57 -17.76 -8.24
C PHE A 75 -0.08 -17.72 -7.82
N GLU A 76 0.20 -17.95 -6.53
CA GLU A 76 1.57 -17.97 -6.02
C GLU A 76 2.43 -19.03 -6.70
N LYS A 77 1.87 -20.21 -6.96
CA LYS A 77 2.56 -21.30 -7.65
C LYS A 77 2.81 -20.96 -9.11
N GLU A 78 1.84 -20.39 -9.80
CA GLU A 78 1.96 -19.97 -11.21
C GLU A 78 3.06 -18.93 -11.38
N HIS A 79 3.08 -17.93 -10.50
CA HIS A 79 4.02 -16.81 -10.58
C HIS A 79 5.32 -17.03 -9.79
N GLN A 80 5.47 -18.16 -9.10
CA GLN A 80 6.65 -18.50 -8.28
C GLN A 80 6.97 -17.43 -7.22
N ILE A 81 5.94 -16.97 -6.54
CA ILE A 81 6.03 -15.96 -5.48
C ILE A 81 5.38 -16.49 -4.20
N VAL A 82 5.50 -15.71 -3.13
CA VAL A 82 4.62 -15.82 -1.97
C VAL A 82 4.06 -14.42 -1.75
N LEU A 83 2.74 -14.25 -1.60
CA LEU A 83 2.14 -12.95 -1.33
C LEU A 83 2.38 -12.52 0.13
N PRO A 84 2.62 -11.22 0.41
CA PRO A 84 2.68 -10.70 1.77
C PRO A 84 1.43 -11.11 2.56
N GLU A 85 1.62 -11.43 3.84
CA GLU A 85 0.57 -12.00 4.71
C GLU A 85 -0.69 -11.12 4.74
N GLU A 86 -0.48 -9.81 4.89
CA GLU A 86 -1.52 -8.79 4.88
C GLU A 86 -2.27 -8.68 3.55
N TYR A 87 -1.57 -8.80 2.43
CA TYR A 87 -2.22 -8.75 1.12
C TYR A 87 -3.04 -10.02 0.87
N ARG A 88 -2.50 -11.20 1.20
CA ARG A 88 -3.27 -12.46 1.19
C ARG A 88 -4.53 -12.36 2.05
N PHE A 89 -4.41 -11.81 3.26
CA PHE A 89 -5.54 -11.64 4.16
C PHE A 89 -6.61 -10.74 3.54
N PHE A 90 -6.22 -9.62 2.93
CA PHE A 90 -7.17 -8.75 2.23
C PHE A 90 -7.94 -9.51 1.16
N LEU A 91 -7.25 -10.26 0.30
CA LEU A 91 -7.84 -11.02 -0.81
C LEU A 91 -8.83 -12.09 -0.34
N THR A 92 -8.52 -12.75 0.79
CA THR A 92 -9.28 -13.92 1.28
C THR A 92 -10.34 -13.58 2.30
N LYS A 93 -10.25 -12.41 2.96
CA LYS A 93 -11.15 -12.02 4.05
C LYS A 93 -11.91 -10.72 3.78
N ILE A 94 -11.38 -9.81 2.97
CA ILE A 94 -11.97 -8.49 2.73
C ILE A 94 -12.55 -8.41 1.32
N GLY A 95 -11.73 -8.56 0.28
CA GLY A 95 -12.15 -8.62 -1.12
C GLY A 95 -10.98 -8.75 -2.09
N ASP A 96 -11.22 -9.30 -3.27
CA ASP A 96 -10.25 -9.36 -4.37
C ASP A 96 -10.18 -8.03 -5.14
N GLY A 97 -9.74 -6.99 -4.43
CA GLY A 97 -9.73 -5.62 -4.91
C GLY A 97 -11.10 -4.92 -4.83
N GLY A 98 -11.33 -3.97 -5.72
CA GLY A 98 -12.48 -3.06 -5.69
C GLY A 98 -12.16 -1.80 -4.89
N ALA A 99 -13.00 -1.47 -3.91
CA ALA A 99 -12.85 -0.26 -3.11
C ALA A 99 -11.50 -0.20 -2.39
N GLY A 100 -10.81 0.91 -2.60
CA GLY A 100 -9.51 1.20 -2.02
C GLY A 100 -9.09 2.63 -2.36
N PRO A 101 -7.90 3.04 -1.94
CA PRO A 101 -7.34 4.36 -2.25
C PRO A 101 -7.38 4.67 -3.75
N ASP A 102 -7.53 5.94 -4.06
CA ASP A 102 -7.59 6.44 -5.44
C ASP A 102 -8.66 5.71 -6.28
N TYR A 103 -8.31 5.13 -7.43
CA TYR A 103 -9.27 4.43 -8.28
C TYR A 103 -9.64 3.02 -7.80
N GLY A 104 -9.15 2.60 -6.64
CA GLY A 104 -9.38 1.29 -6.07
C GLY A 104 -8.21 0.34 -6.26
N ILE A 105 -8.42 -0.89 -5.78
CA ILE A 105 -7.44 -1.97 -5.84
C ILE A 105 -7.82 -2.91 -6.98
N PHE A 106 -6.82 -3.29 -7.78
CA PHE A 106 -7.01 -4.24 -8.87
C PHE A 106 -7.24 -5.67 -8.33
N PRO A 107 -8.06 -6.49 -9.01
CA PRO A 107 -8.12 -7.92 -8.74
C PRO A 107 -6.73 -8.56 -8.82
N LEU A 108 -6.50 -9.65 -8.07
CA LEU A 108 -5.21 -10.34 -8.02
C LEU A 108 -4.72 -10.74 -9.42
N GLU A 109 -5.64 -11.25 -10.25
CA GLU A 109 -5.41 -11.71 -11.63
C GLU A 109 -5.21 -10.57 -12.65
N ASP A 110 -5.44 -9.32 -12.25
CA ASP A 110 -5.15 -8.16 -13.08
C ASP A 110 -3.65 -7.85 -13.00
N ILE A 111 -2.90 -8.51 -13.87
CA ILE A 111 -1.44 -8.46 -13.95
C ILE A 111 -1.03 -8.06 -15.36
N MET A 112 -0.11 -7.10 -15.46
CA MET A 112 0.55 -6.77 -16.72
C MET A 112 1.48 -7.91 -17.17
N ASP A 113 1.68 -8.10 -18.47
CA ASP A 113 2.55 -9.19 -18.94
C ASP A 113 3.98 -9.08 -18.41
N ASN A 114 4.58 -7.88 -18.39
CA ASN A 114 5.92 -7.66 -17.82
C ASN A 114 5.97 -7.98 -16.32
N GLU A 115 4.91 -7.65 -15.59
CA GLU A 115 4.80 -7.90 -14.15
C GLU A 115 4.82 -9.41 -13.85
N LYS A 116 4.17 -10.25 -14.68
CA LYS A 116 4.18 -11.72 -14.54
C LYS A 116 5.59 -12.31 -14.50
N TYR A 117 6.51 -11.76 -15.30
CA TYR A 117 7.89 -12.26 -15.39
C TYR A 117 8.83 -11.61 -14.37
N CYS A 118 8.50 -10.43 -13.84
CA CYS A 118 9.38 -9.66 -12.97
C CYS A 118 9.08 -9.85 -11.48
N MET A 119 7.85 -10.20 -11.10
CA MET A 119 7.42 -10.25 -9.70
C MET A 119 8.15 -11.31 -8.85
N SER A 120 8.68 -12.39 -9.45
CA SER A 120 9.47 -13.41 -8.75
C SER A 120 10.94 -13.01 -8.53
N LYS A 121 11.44 -11.98 -9.21
CA LYS A 121 12.79 -11.46 -9.05
C LYS A 121 12.92 -10.71 -7.71
N LYS A 122 14.15 -10.53 -7.22
CA LYS A 122 14.40 -9.63 -6.07
C LYS A 122 13.95 -8.21 -6.45
N ALA A 123 13.21 -7.56 -5.56
CA ALA A 123 12.73 -6.20 -5.74
C ALA A 123 13.87 -5.22 -5.97
N PHE A 124 13.68 -4.33 -6.96
CA PHE A 124 14.56 -3.19 -7.19
C PHE A 124 14.09 -1.98 -6.38
N ILE A 125 12.78 -1.70 -6.42
CA ILE A 125 12.15 -0.73 -5.55
C ILE A 125 11.94 -1.38 -4.18
N ASP A 126 12.89 -1.17 -3.30
CA ASP A 126 12.94 -1.74 -1.96
C ASP A 126 13.55 -0.72 -0.97
N VAL A 127 13.47 -0.99 0.33
CA VAL A 127 13.87 -0.04 1.39
C VAL A 127 15.37 0.29 1.39
N ASP A 128 16.18 -0.48 0.68
CA ASP A 128 17.62 -0.25 0.48
C ASP A 128 17.95 0.44 -0.85
N LEU A 129 16.94 0.87 -1.62
CA LEU A 129 17.14 1.65 -2.85
C LEU A 129 17.81 2.99 -2.53
N THR A 130 18.96 3.23 -3.17
CA THR A 130 19.70 4.50 -3.08
C THR A 130 19.47 5.37 -4.31
N ASP A 131 19.75 6.67 -4.18
CA ASP A 131 19.66 7.61 -5.30
C ASP A 131 20.50 7.19 -6.49
N ALA A 132 21.77 6.79 -6.25
CA ALA A 132 22.66 6.34 -7.32
C ALA A 132 22.16 5.06 -8.03
N MET A 133 21.48 4.17 -7.31
CA MET A 133 20.87 2.98 -7.92
C MET A 133 19.70 3.37 -8.82
N TRP A 134 18.84 4.27 -8.36
CA TRP A 134 17.71 4.78 -9.13
C TRP A 134 18.17 5.53 -10.37
N ASP A 135 19.06 6.51 -10.22
CA ASP A 135 19.56 7.35 -11.31
C ASP A 135 20.18 6.49 -12.41
N TYR A 136 21.04 5.52 -12.05
CA TYR A 136 21.61 4.59 -13.02
C TYR A 136 20.53 3.76 -13.72
N ALA A 137 19.58 3.20 -12.98
CA ALA A 137 18.52 2.36 -13.55
C ALA A 137 17.58 3.13 -14.47
N MET A 138 17.36 4.43 -14.22
CA MET A 138 16.56 5.31 -15.08
C MET A 138 17.39 5.95 -16.22
N GLY A 139 18.67 5.59 -16.35
CA GLY A 139 19.50 5.98 -17.49
C GLY A 139 20.24 7.31 -17.34
N ASP A 140 20.49 7.77 -16.11
CA ASP A 140 21.36 8.92 -15.87
C ASP A 140 22.83 8.59 -16.22
N GLU A 141 23.35 9.25 -17.25
CA GLU A 141 24.71 9.08 -17.76
C GLU A 141 25.79 9.65 -16.80
N GLU A 142 25.41 10.49 -15.82
CA GLU A 142 26.35 11.07 -14.86
C GLU A 142 26.77 10.09 -13.76
N VAL A 143 26.04 8.98 -13.59
CA VAL A 143 26.34 7.98 -12.56
C VAL A 143 27.50 7.07 -12.98
N ASP A 144 28.62 7.13 -12.24
CA ASP A 144 29.71 6.17 -12.41
C ASP A 144 29.29 4.79 -11.89
N SER A 145 28.99 3.87 -12.82
CA SER A 145 28.57 2.50 -12.52
C SER A 145 29.57 1.72 -11.64
N LYS A 146 30.84 2.15 -11.56
CA LYS A 146 31.83 1.54 -10.64
C LYS A 146 31.52 1.76 -9.17
N MET A 147 30.61 2.69 -8.85
CA MET A 147 30.14 2.96 -7.49
C MET A 147 29.01 2.03 -7.06
N LEU A 148 28.46 1.22 -7.97
CA LEU A 148 27.34 0.31 -7.74
C LEU A 148 27.82 -1.14 -7.57
N ASP A 149 27.00 -1.96 -6.90
CA ASP A 149 27.29 -3.39 -6.74
C ASP A 149 27.31 -4.09 -8.12
N PRO A 150 28.42 -4.71 -8.54
CA PRO A 150 28.49 -5.43 -9.81
C PRO A 150 27.42 -6.50 -9.98
N LYS A 151 26.98 -7.14 -8.89
CA LYS A 151 25.89 -8.13 -8.95
C LYS A 151 24.55 -7.49 -9.28
N MET A 152 24.29 -6.30 -8.75
CA MET A 152 23.09 -5.53 -9.09
C MET A 152 23.11 -5.17 -10.57
N LEU A 153 24.24 -4.67 -11.06
CA LEU A 153 24.39 -4.31 -12.48
C LEU A 153 24.16 -5.52 -13.40
N GLU A 154 24.73 -6.69 -13.05
CA GLU A 154 24.50 -7.93 -13.78
C GLU A 154 23.00 -8.30 -13.81
N GLU A 155 22.31 -8.18 -12.68
CA GLU A 155 20.89 -8.47 -12.58
C GLU A 155 19.99 -7.50 -13.37
N LEU A 156 20.30 -6.20 -13.35
CA LEU A 156 19.57 -5.19 -14.11
C LEU A 156 19.81 -5.33 -15.62
N SER A 157 21.01 -5.77 -16.03
CA SER A 157 21.31 -6.02 -17.45
C SER A 157 20.46 -7.14 -18.09
N LYS A 158 19.75 -7.93 -17.28
CA LYS A 158 18.83 -8.99 -17.72
C LYS A 158 17.40 -8.50 -17.96
N ASP A 159 17.10 -7.27 -17.57
CA ASP A 159 15.78 -6.65 -17.80
C ASP A 159 15.73 -6.05 -19.20
N ASN A 160 14.56 -6.09 -19.85
CA ASN A 160 14.44 -5.60 -21.22
C ASN A 160 14.44 -4.07 -21.30
N ASP A 161 13.88 -3.43 -20.28
CA ASP A 161 13.77 -1.99 -20.15
C ASP A 161 13.64 -1.55 -18.68
N VAL A 162 13.48 -0.24 -18.47
CA VAL A 162 13.30 0.37 -17.15
C VAL A 162 11.98 -0.05 -16.48
N TYR A 163 10.95 -0.41 -17.23
CA TYR A 163 9.67 -0.86 -16.67
C TYR A 163 9.79 -2.24 -16.06
N ASP A 164 10.51 -3.15 -16.72
CA ASP A 164 10.87 -4.46 -16.16
C ASP A 164 11.67 -4.29 -14.86
N THR A 165 12.60 -3.33 -14.83
CA THR A 165 13.39 -3.00 -13.63
C THR A 165 12.49 -2.54 -12.47
N VAL A 166 11.56 -1.61 -12.73
CA VAL A 166 10.59 -1.10 -11.75
C VAL A 166 9.66 -2.21 -11.25
N LEU A 167 9.24 -3.12 -12.14
CA LEU A 167 8.31 -4.22 -11.83
C LEU A 167 8.98 -5.43 -11.15
N ARG A 168 10.30 -5.44 -10.96
CA ARG A 168 10.97 -6.52 -10.22
C ARG A 168 10.41 -6.62 -8.81
N GLY A 169 10.00 -7.83 -8.41
CA GLY A 169 9.66 -8.13 -7.03
C GLY A 169 8.47 -7.37 -6.45
N VAL A 170 7.65 -6.71 -7.27
CA VAL A 170 6.49 -5.91 -6.82
C VAL A 170 5.21 -6.33 -7.55
N LYS A 171 4.06 -6.14 -6.91
CA LYS A 171 2.73 -6.24 -7.53
C LYS A 171 2.20 -4.83 -7.75
N LEU A 172 1.70 -4.54 -8.95
CA LEU A 172 0.88 -3.37 -9.21
C LEU A 172 -0.52 -3.60 -8.61
N ILE A 173 -0.88 -2.86 -7.57
CA ILE A 173 -2.14 -3.08 -6.84
C ILE A 173 -3.22 -2.05 -7.13
N GLY A 174 -2.89 -0.92 -7.77
CA GLY A 174 -3.88 0.10 -8.12
C GLY A 174 -3.28 1.29 -8.87
N SER A 175 -4.15 2.12 -9.44
CA SER A 175 -3.76 3.37 -10.10
C SER A 175 -4.23 4.59 -9.30
N LYS A 176 -3.36 5.59 -9.21
CA LYS A 176 -3.69 6.92 -8.68
C LYS A 176 -4.21 7.87 -9.76
N GLY A 177 -4.24 7.43 -11.02
CA GLY A 177 -4.50 8.25 -12.20
C GLY A 177 -3.23 8.77 -12.87
N CYS A 178 -3.40 9.33 -14.06
CA CYS A 178 -2.30 9.82 -14.89
C CYS A 178 -1.21 8.74 -15.04
N THR A 179 -0.02 9.00 -14.53
CA THR A 179 1.14 8.11 -14.56
C THR A 179 1.41 7.46 -13.21
N TYR A 180 0.60 7.68 -12.18
CA TYR A 180 0.89 7.20 -10.83
C TYR A 180 0.19 5.88 -10.50
N SER A 181 0.91 5.01 -9.81
CA SER A 181 0.45 3.70 -9.35
C SER A 181 0.87 3.39 -7.92
N ASN A 182 0.08 2.53 -7.29
CA ASN A 182 0.38 1.93 -5.99
C ASN A 182 1.02 0.56 -6.26
N LEU A 183 2.24 0.35 -5.77
CA LEU A 183 2.98 -0.91 -5.83
C LEU A 183 3.05 -1.54 -4.43
N CYS A 184 2.96 -2.86 -4.36
CA CYS A 184 3.19 -3.64 -3.14
C CYS A 184 4.47 -4.46 -3.29
N ILE A 185 5.42 -4.32 -2.36
CA ILE A 185 6.67 -5.10 -2.40
C ILE A 185 6.35 -6.57 -2.07
N ILE A 186 6.64 -7.45 -3.01
CA ILE A 186 6.45 -8.90 -2.87
C ILE A 186 7.77 -9.53 -2.44
N ASN A 187 8.83 -9.43 -3.23
CA ASN A 187 10.07 -10.16 -3.00
C ASN A 187 11.24 -9.23 -2.63
N GLY A 188 11.18 -8.64 -1.43
CA GLY A 188 12.16 -7.67 -0.94
C GLY A 188 12.24 -7.59 0.59
N ILE A 189 13.13 -6.77 1.10
CA ILE A 189 13.30 -6.44 2.53
C ILE A 189 12.04 -5.73 3.05
N GLY A 190 11.51 -4.79 2.29
CA GLY A 190 10.27 -4.05 2.57
C GLY A 190 9.00 -4.83 2.24
N ARG A 191 9.04 -6.16 2.17
CA ARG A 191 7.92 -7.02 1.82
C ARG A 191 6.62 -6.62 2.54
N GLY A 192 5.56 -6.43 1.75
CA GLY A 192 4.23 -6.01 2.20
C GLY A 192 4.04 -4.49 2.29
N GLN A 193 5.09 -3.69 2.10
CA GLN A 193 4.98 -2.24 2.12
C GLN A 193 4.49 -1.67 0.79
N ILE A 194 3.81 -0.53 0.87
CA ILE A 194 3.28 0.20 -0.27
C ILE A 194 4.24 1.31 -0.72
N VAL A 195 4.46 1.38 -2.02
CA VAL A 195 5.26 2.41 -2.69
C VAL A 195 4.43 3.07 -3.78
N TYR A 196 4.53 4.39 -3.89
CA TYR A 196 3.92 5.12 -5.02
C TYR A 196 4.96 5.32 -6.11
N MET A 197 4.60 4.98 -7.34
CA MET A 197 5.48 5.07 -8.50
C MET A 197 4.86 5.92 -9.60
N ASP A 198 5.67 6.78 -10.21
CA ASP A 198 5.36 7.51 -11.45
C ASP A 198 5.94 6.76 -12.67
N TRP A 199 5.08 6.36 -13.59
CA TRP A 199 5.45 5.62 -14.80
C TRP A 199 6.15 6.47 -15.87
N ASN A 200 6.41 7.76 -15.62
CA ASN A 200 7.33 8.54 -16.46
C ASN A 200 8.77 8.03 -16.36
N VAL A 201 9.14 7.35 -15.26
CA VAL A 201 10.43 6.65 -15.06
C VAL A 201 11.66 7.50 -15.40
N GLU A 202 11.66 8.74 -14.90
CA GLU A 202 12.76 9.68 -15.05
C GLU A 202 13.67 9.63 -13.82
N PRO A 203 14.98 9.93 -13.95
CA PRO A 203 15.88 10.04 -12.81
C PRO A 203 15.24 10.90 -11.72
N GLU A 204 14.81 12.13 -12.01
CA GLU A 204 14.25 13.07 -11.04
C GLU A 204 12.95 12.62 -10.33
N LEU A 205 12.26 11.61 -10.86
CA LEU A 205 10.98 11.12 -10.36
C LEU A 205 11.14 9.85 -9.52
N ARG A 206 11.51 10.03 -8.25
CA ARG A 206 11.74 8.92 -7.32
C ARG A 206 10.45 8.22 -6.88
N PRO A 207 10.50 6.90 -6.60
CA PRO A 207 9.43 6.23 -5.89
C PRO A 207 9.26 6.80 -4.48
N PHE A 208 8.01 7.02 -4.07
CA PHE A 208 7.68 7.48 -2.72
C PHE A 208 7.34 6.29 -1.82
N PHE A 209 8.24 5.99 -0.89
CA PHE A 209 8.03 4.94 0.11
C PHE A 209 7.10 5.44 1.21
N THR A 210 5.92 4.84 1.31
CA THR A 210 4.92 5.26 2.32
C THR A 210 5.34 4.91 3.75
N GLY A 211 6.20 3.90 3.89
CA GLY A 211 6.57 3.30 5.17
C GLY A 211 5.47 2.46 5.82
N LEU A 212 4.32 2.28 5.15
CA LEU A 212 3.16 1.55 5.65
C LEU A 212 3.11 0.16 5.03
N THR A 213 2.69 -0.83 5.82
CA THR A 213 2.26 -2.13 5.31
C THR A 213 0.94 -2.00 4.53
N PHE A 214 0.55 -3.05 3.80
CA PHE A 214 -0.67 -3.04 2.99
C PHE A 214 -1.92 -2.71 3.82
N MET A 215 -2.11 -3.35 4.98
CA MET A 215 -3.28 -3.12 5.83
C MET A 215 -3.22 -1.77 6.55
N GLU A 216 -2.03 -1.34 7.00
CA GLU A 216 -1.85 0.02 7.55
C GLU A 216 -2.22 1.09 6.52
N TRP A 217 -1.79 0.92 5.27
CA TRP A 217 -2.10 1.82 4.17
C TRP A 217 -3.60 1.84 3.86
N TYR A 218 -4.24 0.66 3.80
CA TYR A 218 -5.68 0.55 3.53
C TYR A 218 -6.53 1.16 4.64
N GLU A 219 -6.23 0.84 5.90
CA GLU A 219 -6.93 1.40 7.06
C GLU A 219 -6.72 2.91 7.19
N LYS A 220 -5.49 3.39 6.92
CA LYS A 220 -5.21 4.83 6.92
C LYS A 220 -6.09 5.58 5.95
N TRP A 221 -6.29 5.08 4.73
CA TRP A 221 -7.19 5.71 3.76
C TRP A 221 -8.62 5.84 4.28
N LEU A 222 -9.18 4.78 4.87
CA LEU A 222 -10.52 4.82 5.44
C LEU A 222 -10.61 5.80 6.61
N THR A 223 -9.63 5.78 7.52
CA THR A 223 -9.61 6.66 8.68
C THR A 223 -9.38 8.12 8.28
N GLU A 224 -8.61 8.42 7.24
CA GLU A 224 -8.46 9.78 6.69
C GLU A 224 -9.76 10.34 6.12
N ILE A 225 -10.55 9.52 5.41
CA ILE A 225 -11.89 9.92 4.95
C ILE A 225 -12.76 10.32 6.14
N LEU A 226 -12.80 9.47 7.17
CA LEU A 226 -13.62 9.69 8.36
C LEU A 226 -13.12 10.86 9.23
N ASN A 227 -11.82 11.13 9.23
CA ASN A 227 -11.17 12.21 9.98
C ASN A 227 -11.12 13.56 9.23
N SER A 228 -11.44 13.60 7.94
CA SER A 228 -11.53 14.84 7.15
C SER A 228 -12.55 15.85 7.71
N ILE A 229 -13.34 15.44 8.72
CA ILE A 229 -14.11 16.31 9.61
C ILE A 229 -13.17 16.97 10.63
N THR A 230 -12.73 18.20 10.36
CA THR A 230 -12.63 19.15 11.48
C THR A 230 -13.99 19.84 11.61
N PRO A 231 -14.65 19.86 12.78
CA PRO A 231 -15.86 20.66 12.96
C PRO A 231 -15.46 22.14 12.90
N GLY A 232 -15.60 22.77 11.73
CA GLY A 232 -15.21 24.16 11.58
C GLY A 232 -15.33 24.84 10.21
N SER A 233 -15.70 24.16 9.12
CA SER A 233 -15.78 24.80 7.79
C SER A 233 -17.16 24.70 7.13
N LEU A 234 -18.22 24.84 7.94
CA LEU A 234 -19.47 25.44 7.45
C LEU A 234 -19.48 26.90 7.93
N GLY A 235 -18.98 27.77 7.08
CA GLY A 235 -19.06 29.24 7.17
C GLY A 235 -19.38 29.79 5.79
#